data_AF-A0A3N9NFS6-F1
#
_entry.id   AF-A0A3N9NFS6-F1
#
_cell.length_a   1.000
_cell.length_b   1.000
_cell.length_c   1.000
_cell.angle_alpha   90.00
_cell.angle_beta   90.00
_cell.angle_gamma   90.00
#
_symmetry.space_group_name_H-M   'P 1'
#
loop_
_entity.id
_entity.type
_entity.pdbx_description
1 polymer ?
#
loop_
_entity_poly.entity_id
_entity_poly.type
_entity_poly.pdbx_seq_one_letter_code
_entity_poly.pdbx_strand_id
1 'polypeptide(L)'
;MNPRWMKLAVLTILLLTVTLTSAQISKIEKQDYLTARGMFDDGMYELALKQLEEFAEKYPGSALLEEVHFLQAECYFYLGEYRSAVLKYQKHQQLFPSGNLIDEALFRMGLSYYKNNQFNSTITTLQNFLLDNPEHEMAAEAYYWMGESYYKLKQPEKAEAAYQQCIRKYPAADIKAYAYYSLGWIYQDTGRPEDALNVYQNLVREFPEHDLSLEAYFIQGNIYYELNRFDEAIRITMEGLKKDTDNRFKPQGLFLIGEATFARGEVQQARDIYQKISREFPYHEIYWETQFSLGWTHFVEEDYPRAFEIFQGVASSRRGDPVGIKGLFYAALSKKKLQETQNADQLFNQLVITYPQSDYADDALYEQAGMAFDQNNYQESLNLLNRLLDSFGDSDLRSLALKMGADNWIGLQNYQ
;
A
#
# COMPACT_ATOMS: atom_id res chain seq x y z
N MET A 1 -76.71 43.93 -14.73
CA MET A 1 -75.61 43.01 -14.35
C MET A 1 -74.99 43.50 -13.05
N ASN A 2 -75.03 42.69 -11.99
CA ASN A 2 -74.60 43.13 -10.65
C ASN A 2 -73.05 43.13 -10.58
N PRO A 3 -72.39 44.30 -10.35
CA PRO A 3 -70.94 44.48 -10.51
C PRO A 3 -70.09 43.61 -9.57
N ARG A 4 -70.67 43.03 -8.53
CA ARG A 4 -70.00 42.05 -7.66
C ARG A 4 -69.68 40.74 -8.37
N TRP A 5 -70.59 40.22 -9.21
CA TRP A 5 -70.38 38.95 -9.93
C TRP A 5 -69.34 39.06 -11.03
N MET A 6 -69.20 40.25 -11.63
CA MET A 6 -68.20 40.52 -12.66
C MET A 6 -66.78 40.61 -12.05
N LYS A 7 -66.64 41.19 -10.85
CA LYS A 7 -65.36 41.19 -10.10
C LYS A 7 -64.97 39.80 -9.64
N LEU A 8 -65.92 38.99 -9.17
CA LEU A 8 -65.68 37.58 -8.80
C LEU A 8 -65.26 36.75 -10.02
N ALA A 9 -65.92 36.89 -11.17
CA ALA A 9 -65.58 36.16 -12.40
C ALA A 9 -64.17 36.51 -12.92
N VAL A 10 -63.80 37.81 -12.91
CA VAL A 10 -62.45 38.25 -13.30
C VAL A 10 -61.39 37.74 -12.33
N LEU A 11 -61.67 37.77 -11.01
CA LEU A 11 -60.74 37.22 -10.00
C LEU A 11 -60.56 35.71 -10.16
N THR A 12 -61.64 34.97 -10.42
CA THR A 12 -61.56 33.51 -10.66
C THR A 12 -60.87 33.17 -11.96
N ILE A 13 -61.04 33.94 -13.03
CA ILE A 13 -60.33 33.73 -14.30
C ILE A 13 -58.84 34.05 -14.14
N LEU A 14 -58.48 35.12 -13.43
CA LEU A 14 -57.09 35.44 -13.09
C LEU A 14 -56.45 34.36 -12.19
N LEU A 15 -57.19 33.86 -11.20
CA LEU A 15 -56.74 32.74 -10.36
C LEU A 15 -56.56 31.47 -11.19
N LEU A 16 -57.52 31.12 -12.06
CA LEU A 16 -57.45 29.96 -12.96
C LEU A 16 -56.28 30.07 -13.96
N THR A 17 -56.05 31.23 -14.57
CA THR A 17 -54.92 31.42 -15.51
C THR A 17 -53.58 31.43 -14.79
N VAL A 18 -53.48 32.03 -13.60
CA VAL A 18 -52.27 31.96 -12.76
C VAL A 18 -52.01 30.52 -12.29
N THR A 19 -53.05 29.72 -12.01
CA THR A 19 -52.88 28.30 -11.65
C THR A 19 -52.52 27.41 -12.84
N LEU A 20 -53.03 27.70 -14.05
CA LEU A 20 -52.65 26.96 -15.25
C LEU A 20 -51.20 27.27 -15.65
N THR A 21 -50.76 28.53 -15.54
CA THR A 21 -49.37 28.89 -15.82
C THR A 21 -48.42 28.34 -14.76
N SER A 22 -48.78 28.34 -13.48
CA SER A 22 -47.94 27.75 -12.43
C SER A 22 -47.80 26.23 -12.56
N ALA A 23 -48.88 25.50 -12.92
CA ALA A 23 -48.82 24.07 -13.19
C ALA A 23 -47.99 23.73 -14.43
N GLN A 24 -48.09 24.54 -15.50
CA GLN A 24 -47.28 24.39 -16.71
C GLN A 24 -45.80 24.66 -16.42
N ILE A 25 -45.49 25.71 -15.66
CA ILE A 25 -44.12 26.07 -15.23
C ILE A 25 -43.52 24.96 -14.38
N SER A 26 -44.27 24.43 -13.40
CA SER A 26 -43.83 23.31 -12.55
C SER A 26 -43.50 22.05 -13.37
N LYS A 27 -44.24 21.78 -14.44
CA LYS A 27 -43.94 20.65 -15.35
C LYS A 27 -42.65 20.86 -16.16
N ILE A 28 -42.43 22.07 -16.66
CA ILE A 28 -41.22 22.42 -17.44
C ILE A 28 -39.99 22.43 -16.53
N GLU A 29 -40.09 23.03 -15.35
CA GLU A 29 -39.07 23.02 -14.31
C GLU A 29 -38.66 21.57 -13.98
N LYS A 30 -39.63 20.69 -13.68
CA LYS A 30 -39.33 19.29 -13.42
C LYS A 30 -38.62 18.60 -14.59
N GLN A 31 -38.99 18.92 -15.83
CA GLN A 31 -38.33 18.36 -17.01
C GLN A 31 -36.89 18.86 -17.18
N ASP A 32 -36.64 20.15 -16.96
CA ASP A 32 -35.30 20.75 -17.00
C ASP A 32 -34.41 20.12 -15.92
N TYR A 33 -34.93 19.93 -14.71
CA TYR A 33 -34.25 19.23 -13.62
C TYR A 33 -33.91 17.78 -13.99
N LEU A 34 -34.88 17.00 -14.45
CA LEU A 34 -34.67 15.60 -14.82
C LEU A 34 -33.65 15.44 -15.96
N THR A 35 -33.60 16.41 -16.88
CA THR A 35 -32.59 16.42 -17.95
C THR A 35 -31.19 16.60 -17.38
N ALA A 36 -31.01 17.55 -16.46
CA ALA A 36 -29.73 17.78 -15.80
C ALA A 36 -29.31 16.59 -14.90
N ARG A 37 -30.28 16.01 -14.17
CA ARG A 37 -30.07 14.81 -13.35
C ARG A 37 -29.66 13.61 -14.20
N GLY A 38 -30.33 13.38 -15.33
CA GLY A 38 -29.96 12.31 -16.26
C GLY A 38 -28.53 12.47 -16.78
N MET A 39 -28.11 13.69 -17.14
CA MET A 39 -26.71 13.95 -17.53
C MET A 39 -25.72 13.64 -16.40
N PHE A 40 -26.08 13.94 -15.15
CA PHE A 40 -25.26 13.60 -13.99
C PHE A 40 -25.14 12.08 -13.81
N ASP A 41 -26.26 11.37 -13.86
CA ASP A 41 -26.29 9.91 -13.71
C ASP A 41 -25.55 9.20 -14.87
N ASP A 42 -25.52 9.80 -16.06
CA ASP A 42 -24.73 9.36 -17.23
C ASP A 42 -23.23 9.74 -17.15
N GLY A 43 -22.80 10.42 -16.08
CA GLY A 43 -21.42 10.84 -15.86
C GLY A 43 -20.98 12.06 -16.68
N MET A 44 -21.91 12.77 -17.32
CA MET A 44 -21.67 13.96 -18.14
C MET A 44 -21.60 15.21 -17.26
N TYR A 45 -20.71 15.22 -16.26
CA TYR A 45 -20.70 16.20 -15.17
C TYR A 45 -20.55 17.66 -15.60
N GLU A 46 -19.77 17.97 -16.64
CA GLU A 46 -19.63 19.35 -17.14
C GLU A 46 -20.95 19.88 -17.74
N LEU A 47 -21.65 19.03 -18.50
CA LEU A 47 -22.93 19.38 -19.11
C LEU A 47 -24.03 19.44 -18.04
N ALA A 48 -24.05 18.48 -17.12
CA ALA A 48 -24.95 18.48 -15.97
C ALA A 48 -24.79 19.78 -15.17
N LEU A 49 -23.56 20.15 -14.81
CA LEU A 49 -23.27 21.38 -14.08
C LEU A 49 -23.81 22.61 -14.79
N LYS A 50 -23.56 22.75 -16.10
CA LYS A 50 -24.10 23.85 -16.90
C LYS A 50 -25.64 23.92 -16.83
N GLN A 51 -26.32 22.79 -17.02
CA GLN A 51 -27.79 22.74 -16.98
C GLN A 51 -28.34 23.03 -15.57
N LEU A 52 -27.64 22.60 -14.52
CA LEU A 52 -27.99 22.89 -13.13
C LEU A 52 -27.80 24.38 -12.80
N GLU A 53 -26.79 25.04 -13.36
CA GLU A 53 -26.60 26.49 -13.20
C GLU A 53 -27.69 27.28 -13.93
N GLU A 54 -28.00 26.92 -15.18
CA GLU A 54 -29.13 27.50 -15.93
C GLU A 54 -30.47 27.27 -15.20
N PHE A 55 -30.67 26.09 -14.60
CA PHE A 55 -31.86 25.79 -13.79
C PHE A 55 -31.97 26.75 -12.60
N ALA A 56 -30.90 26.91 -11.82
CA ALA A 56 -30.91 27.75 -10.62
C ALA A 56 -31.19 29.23 -10.94
N GLU A 57 -30.71 29.72 -12.08
CA GLU A 57 -30.99 31.08 -12.57
C GLU A 57 -32.44 31.24 -13.04
N LYS A 58 -32.96 30.24 -13.76
CA LYS A 58 -34.31 30.27 -14.34
C LYS A 58 -35.41 30.06 -13.30
N TYR A 59 -35.13 29.29 -12.24
CA TYR A 59 -36.10 28.88 -11.22
C TYR A 59 -35.62 29.18 -9.78
N PRO A 60 -35.36 30.44 -9.41
CA PRO A 60 -34.75 30.82 -8.11
C PRO A 60 -35.66 30.62 -6.88
N GLY A 61 -36.92 30.20 -7.07
CA GLY A 61 -37.85 29.84 -5.99
C GLY A 61 -38.29 28.38 -6.01
N SER A 62 -37.61 27.54 -6.81
CA SER A 62 -37.94 26.13 -6.95
C SER A 62 -37.70 25.35 -5.66
N ALA A 63 -38.58 24.39 -5.36
CA ALA A 63 -38.37 23.44 -4.26
C ALA A 63 -37.22 22.44 -4.54
N LEU A 64 -36.78 22.33 -5.80
CA LEU A 64 -35.68 21.46 -6.22
C LEU A 64 -34.31 22.13 -6.07
N LEU A 65 -34.25 23.41 -5.66
CA LEU A 65 -32.99 24.13 -5.55
C LEU A 65 -32.01 23.48 -4.58
N GLU A 66 -32.49 22.87 -3.51
CA GLU A 66 -31.64 22.13 -2.58
C GLU A 66 -30.86 21.01 -3.30
N GLU A 67 -31.58 20.16 -4.03
CA GLU A 67 -31.02 19.04 -4.79
C GLU A 67 -30.14 19.52 -5.95
N VAL A 68 -30.54 20.61 -6.62
CA VAL A 68 -29.73 21.25 -7.67
C VAL A 68 -28.40 21.73 -7.11
N HIS A 69 -28.41 22.43 -5.98
CA HIS A 69 -27.19 22.92 -5.34
C HIS A 69 -26.29 21.77 -4.86
N PHE A 70 -26.89 20.69 -4.34
CA PHE A 70 -26.16 19.48 -3.97
C PHE A 70 -25.49 18.84 -5.20
N LEU A 71 -26.24 18.62 -6.29
CA LEU A 71 -25.73 18.04 -7.52
C LEU A 71 -24.65 18.88 -8.20
N GLN A 72 -24.73 20.22 -8.12
CA GLN A 72 -23.64 21.08 -8.59
C GLN A 72 -22.33 20.77 -7.84
N ALA A 73 -22.40 20.56 -6.51
CA ALA A 73 -21.23 20.21 -5.71
C ALA A 73 -20.71 18.81 -6.05
N GLU A 74 -21.60 17.83 -6.22
CA GLU A 74 -21.25 16.48 -6.68
C GLU A 74 -20.57 16.51 -8.07
N CYS A 75 -21.06 17.32 -9.01
CA CYS A 75 -20.42 17.47 -10.33
C CYS A 75 -18.96 17.87 -10.17
N TYR A 76 -18.66 18.89 -9.37
CA TYR A 76 -17.28 19.29 -9.11
C TYR A 76 -16.46 18.19 -8.41
N PHE A 77 -17.08 17.43 -7.50
CA PHE A 77 -16.42 16.30 -6.84
C PHE A 77 -16.00 15.23 -7.84
N TYR A 78 -16.91 14.79 -8.73
CA TYR A 78 -16.61 13.78 -9.74
C TYR A 78 -15.69 14.28 -10.86
N LEU A 79 -15.67 15.58 -11.13
CA LEU A 79 -14.67 16.22 -12.00
C LEU A 79 -13.27 16.30 -11.36
N GLY A 80 -13.13 15.93 -10.08
CA GLY A 80 -11.87 16.04 -9.33
C GLY A 80 -11.53 17.48 -8.91
N GLU A 81 -12.44 18.43 -9.12
CA GLU A 81 -12.31 19.82 -8.70
C GLU A 81 -12.72 19.99 -7.23
N TYR A 82 -12.02 19.29 -6.34
CA TYR A 82 -12.41 19.17 -4.92
C TYR A 82 -12.48 20.52 -4.19
N ARG A 83 -11.66 21.50 -4.57
CA ARG A 83 -11.75 22.87 -4.02
C ARG A 83 -13.06 23.54 -4.41
N SER A 84 -13.49 23.41 -5.67
CA SER A 84 -14.77 23.93 -6.16
C SER A 84 -15.94 23.21 -5.49
N ALA A 85 -15.84 21.89 -5.33
CA ALA A 85 -16.82 21.07 -4.64
C ALA A 85 -17.04 21.55 -3.20
N VAL A 86 -15.97 21.73 -2.42
CA VAL A 86 -16.03 22.30 -1.06
C VAL A 86 -16.80 23.63 -1.03
N LEU A 87 -16.49 24.56 -1.94
CA LEU A 87 -17.17 25.86 -1.98
C LEU A 87 -18.67 25.72 -2.28
N LYS A 88 -19.06 24.78 -3.15
CA LYS A 88 -20.47 24.52 -3.46
C LYS A 88 -21.20 23.82 -2.31
N TYR A 89 -20.58 22.86 -1.61
CA TYR A 89 -21.18 22.26 -0.40
C TYR A 89 -21.33 23.29 0.73
N GLN A 90 -20.33 24.15 0.95
CA GLN A 90 -20.44 25.26 1.92
C GLN A 90 -21.62 26.19 1.59
N LYS A 91 -21.79 26.50 0.30
CA LYS A 91 -22.93 27.30 -0.16
C LYS A 91 -24.26 26.56 0.04
N HIS A 92 -24.32 25.25 -0.25
CA HIS A 92 -25.49 24.42 0.01
C HIS A 92 -25.86 24.46 1.51
N GLN A 93 -24.89 24.25 2.41
CA GLN A 93 -25.09 24.33 3.85
C GLN A 93 -25.63 25.70 4.31
N GLN A 94 -25.16 26.79 3.71
CA GLN A 94 -25.63 28.14 4.04
C GLN A 94 -27.07 28.40 3.57
N LEU A 95 -27.43 27.90 2.39
CA LEU A 95 -28.76 28.12 1.79
C LEU A 95 -29.82 27.17 2.37
N PHE A 96 -29.43 25.95 2.72
CA PHE A 96 -30.32 24.87 3.18
C PHE A 96 -29.84 24.27 4.51
N PRO A 97 -29.67 25.07 5.60
CA PRO A 97 -29.12 24.58 6.87
C PRO A 97 -30.02 23.57 7.60
N SER A 98 -31.26 23.37 7.15
CA SER A 98 -32.19 22.37 7.65
C SER A 98 -32.84 21.60 6.50
N GLY A 99 -32.14 21.51 5.37
CA GLY A 99 -32.54 20.74 4.21
C GLY A 99 -32.43 19.23 4.45
N ASN A 100 -33.08 18.43 3.61
CA ASN A 100 -33.03 16.97 3.70
C ASN A 100 -31.66 16.38 3.30
N LEU A 101 -30.84 17.12 2.53
CA LEU A 101 -29.53 16.70 2.03
C LEU A 101 -28.38 17.29 2.83
N ILE A 102 -28.65 18.00 3.93
CA ILE A 102 -27.60 18.69 4.70
C ILE A 102 -26.57 17.70 5.25
N ASP A 103 -27.01 16.54 5.71
CA ASP A 103 -26.15 15.52 6.32
C ASP A 103 -25.24 14.88 5.26
N GLU A 104 -25.80 14.54 4.09
CA GLU A 104 -25.02 14.04 2.96
C GLU A 104 -24.04 15.11 2.43
N ALA A 105 -24.49 16.36 2.31
CA ALA A 105 -23.63 17.47 1.91
C ALA A 105 -22.45 17.68 2.87
N LEU A 106 -22.67 17.57 4.18
CA LEU A 106 -21.61 17.66 5.19
C LEU A 106 -20.59 16.53 5.06
N PHE A 107 -21.06 15.29 4.88
CA PHE A 107 -20.19 14.14 4.66
C PHE A 107 -19.35 14.32 3.38
N ARG A 108 -19.99 14.63 2.25
CA ARG A 108 -19.34 14.83 0.95
C ARG A 108 -18.39 16.03 0.95
N MET A 109 -18.69 17.08 1.71
CA MET A 109 -17.76 18.18 1.95
C MET A 109 -16.51 17.72 2.70
N GLY A 110 -16.67 16.89 3.74
CA GLY A 110 -15.56 16.25 4.45
C GLY A 110 -14.68 15.42 3.52
N LEU A 111 -15.28 14.59 2.67
CA LEU A 111 -14.55 13.80 1.67
C LEU A 111 -13.84 14.68 0.63
N SER A 112 -14.47 15.77 0.20
CA SER A 112 -13.85 16.74 -0.71
C SER A 112 -12.63 17.42 -0.07
N TYR A 113 -12.70 17.75 1.22
CA TYR A 113 -11.53 18.23 1.97
C TYR A 113 -10.40 17.20 1.98
N TYR A 114 -10.70 15.92 2.19
CA TYR A 114 -9.70 14.86 2.20
C TYR A 114 -8.98 14.76 0.86
N LYS A 115 -9.76 14.70 -0.23
CA LYS A 115 -9.25 14.62 -1.60
C LYS A 115 -8.45 15.87 -2.00
N ASN A 116 -8.72 17.01 -1.37
CA ASN A 116 -7.95 18.25 -1.50
C ASN A 116 -6.76 18.37 -0.51
N ASN A 117 -6.38 17.28 0.18
CA ASN A 117 -5.32 17.23 1.20
C ASN A 117 -5.54 18.16 2.42
N GLN A 118 -6.77 18.59 2.67
CA GLN A 118 -7.14 19.43 3.80
C GLN A 118 -7.61 18.55 4.98
N PHE A 119 -6.67 17.78 5.54
CA PHE A 119 -6.96 16.74 6.53
C PHE A 119 -7.58 17.28 7.84
N ASN A 120 -7.11 18.43 8.34
CA ASN A 120 -7.72 19.05 9.53
C ASN A 120 -9.19 19.47 9.27
N SER A 121 -9.48 20.02 8.09
CA SER A 121 -10.85 20.39 7.69
C SER A 121 -11.74 19.16 7.52
N THR A 122 -11.18 18.06 7.00
CA THR A 122 -11.87 16.75 6.94
C THR A 122 -12.29 16.31 8.33
N ILE A 123 -11.35 16.28 9.27
CA ILE A 123 -11.59 15.86 10.65
C ILE A 123 -12.69 16.70 11.30
N THR A 124 -12.57 18.03 11.29
CA THR A 124 -13.56 18.91 11.91
C THR A 124 -14.94 18.76 11.28
N THR A 125 -15.01 18.68 9.94
CA THR A 125 -16.29 18.56 9.23
C THR A 125 -16.98 17.23 9.53
N LEU A 126 -16.25 16.12 9.48
CA LEU A 126 -16.79 14.79 9.75
C LEU A 126 -17.10 14.57 11.23
N GLN A 127 -16.36 15.21 12.14
CA GLN A 127 -16.71 15.24 13.57
C GLN A 127 -18.06 15.91 13.80
N ASN A 128 -18.30 17.06 13.17
CA ASN A 128 -19.59 17.75 13.28
C ASN A 128 -20.72 16.88 12.71
N PHE A 129 -20.53 16.29 11.53
CA PHE A 129 -21.49 15.35 10.95
C PHE A 129 -21.85 14.20 11.91
N LEU A 130 -20.85 13.60 12.55
CA LEU A 130 -21.04 12.49 13.50
C LEU A 130 -21.69 12.90 14.82
N LEU A 131 -21.53 14.15 15.25
CA LEU A 131 -22.16 14.65 16.48
C LEU A 131 -23.68 14.75 16.31
N ASP A 132 -24.12 15.26 15.17
CA ASP A 132 -25.53 15.45 14.88
C ASP A 132 -26.19 14.16 14.35
N ASN A 133 -25.41 13.31 13.66
CA ASN A 133 -25.93 12.16 12.92
C ASN A 133 -25.18 10.84 13.23
N PRO A 134 -25.14 10.38 14.49
CA PRO A 134 -24.37 9.20 14.88
C PRO A 134 -24.91 7.88 14.27
N GLU A 135 -26.18 7.81 13.89
CA GLU A 135 -26.79 6.58 13.33
C GLU A 135 -26.92 6.65 11.79
N HIS A 136 -26.33 7.66 11.15
CA HIS A 136 -26.40 7.81 9.69
C HIS A 136 -25.62 6.69 8.98
N GLU A 137 -26.11 6.24 7.83
CA GLU A 137 -25.43 5.22 7.01
C GLU A 137 -23.95 5.56 6.65
N MET A 138 -23.61 6.84 6.50
CA MET A 138 -22.24 7.31 6.23
C MET A 138 -21.38 7.49 7.49
N ALA A 139 -21.92 7.25 8.68
CA ALA A 139 -21.19 7.46 9.94
C ALA A 139 -19.95 6.55 10.07
N ALA A 140 -20.04 5.31 9.59
CA ALA A 140 -18.88 4.41 9.54
C ALA A 140 -17.78 4.95 8.61
N GLU A 141 -18.16 5.42 7.42
CA GLU A 141 -17.23 6.00 6.45
C GLU A 141 -16.62 7.29 6.98
N ALA A 142 -17.38 8.10 7.72
CA ALA A 142 -16.89 9.33 8.32
C ALA A 142 -15.74 9.04 9.31
N TYR A 143 -15.90 8.03 10.16
CA TYR A 143 -14.81 7.59 11.04
C TYR A 143 -13.61 7.04 10.26
N TYR A 144 -13.84 6.30 9.17
CA TYR A 144 -12.75 5.81 8.31
C TYR A 144 -11.94 6.97 7.72
N TRP A 145 -12.59 7.95 7.09
CA TRP A 145 -11.92 9.11 6.47
C TRP A 145 -11.27 10.03 7.51
N MET A 146 -11.82 10.12 8.72
CA MET A 146 -11.12 10.73 9.86
C MET A 146 -9.84 9.98 10.20
N GLY A 147 -9.87 8.64 10.24
CA GLY A 147 -8.70 7.80 10.47
C GLY A 147 -7.60 8.03 9.43
N GLU A 148 -7.97 8.01 8.14
CA GLU A 148 -7.06 8.30 7.03
C GLU A 148 -6.44 9.70 7.18
N SER A 149 -7.25 10.69 7.55
CA SER A 149 -6.80 12.06 7.79
C SER A 149 -5.80 12.16 8.94
N TYR A 150 -6.07 11.49 10.06
CA TYR A 150 -5.15 11.44 11.20
C TYR A 150 -3.83 10.75 10.83
N TYR A 151 -3.89 9.66 10.05
CA TYR A 151 -2.70 8.96 9.58
C TYR A 151 -1.84 9.84 8.68
N LYS A 152 -2.43 10.56 7.71
CA LYS A 152 -1.72 11.55 6.86
C LYS A 152 -1.09 12.69 7.66
N LEU A 153 -1.66 13.03 8.81
CA LEU A 153 -1.12 14.01 9.76
C LEU A 153 -0.08 13.43 10.73
N LYS A 154 0.37 12.19 10.54
CA LYS A 154 1.32 11.48 11.42
C LYS A 154 0.85 11.39 12.87
N GLN A 155 -0.45 11.15 13.07
CA GLN A 155 -1.08 10.95 14.39
C GLN A 155 -1.66 9.53 14.48
N PRO A 156 -0.81 8.49 14.52
CA PRO A 156 -1.25 7.10 14.41
C PRO A 156 -2.20 6.67 15.53
N GLU A 157 -2.08 7.20 16.75
CA GLU A 157 -2.94 6.84 17.88
C GLU A 157 -4.39 7.32 17.67
N LYS A 158 -4.56 8.50 17.06
CA LYS A 158 -5.89 9.03 16.73
C LYS A 158 -6.48 8.33 15.52
N ALA A 159 -5.64 7.96 14.55
CA ALA A 159 -6.05 7.17 13.41
C ALA A 159 -6.57 5.79 13.86
N GLU A 160 -5.80 5.09 14.71
CA GLU A 160 -6.22 3.85 15.37
C GLU A 160 -7.59 4.01 16.04
N ALA A 161 -7.75 5.04 16.89
CA ALA A 161 -9.00 5.27 17.59
C ALA A 161 -10.18 5.45 16.62
N ALA A 162 -10.01 6.19 15.53
CA ALA A 162 -11.05 6.42 14.53
C ALA A 162 -11.43 5.14 13.77
N TYR A 163 -10.47 4.36 13.27
CA TYR A 163 -10.77 3.08 12.61
C TYR A 163 -11.47 2.10 13.56
N GLN A 164 -11.05 2.05 14.82
CA GLN A 164 -11.73 1.24 15.82
C GLN A 164 -13.18 1.69 16.09
N GLN A 165 -13.48 2.99 16.03
CA GLN A 165 -14.88 3.46 16.11
C GLN A 165 -15.69 3.00 14.90
N CYS A 166 -15.14 3.10 13.69
CA CYS A 166 -15.75 2.56 12.47
C CYS A 166 -16.12 1.07 12.65
N ILE A 167 -15.18 0.26 13.11
CA ILE A 167 -15.36 -1.19 13.30
C ILE A 167 -16.38 -1.52 14.40
N ARG A 168 -16.28 -0.89 15.57
CA ARG A 168 -17.07 -1.29 16.76
C ARG A 168 -18.50 -0.75 16.74
N LYS A 169 -18.70 0.48 16.28
CA LYS A 169 -20.03 1.13 16.33
C LYS A 169 -20.93 0.70 15.18
N TYR A 170 -20.36 0.37 14.02
CA TYR A 170 -21.13 0.09 12.81
C TYR A 170 -20.81 -1.31 12.27
N PRO A 171 -21.19 -2.38 12.99
CA PRO A 171 -20.75 -3.74 12.67
C PRO A 171 -21.19 -4.24 11.29
N ALA A 172 -22.25 -3.67 10.71
CA ALA A 172 -22.80 -4.02 9.41
C ALA A 172 -22.26 -3.19 8.23
N ALA A 173 -21.35 -2.24 8.46
CA ALA A 173 -20.84 -1.36 7.41
C ALA A 173 -19.73 -2.02 6.57
N ASP A 174 -19.86 -1.98 5.24
CA ASP A 174 -18.89 -2.58 4.32
C ASP A 174 -17.51 -1.91 4.37
N ILE A 175 -17.47 -0.60 4.65
CA ILE A 175 -16.22 0.18 4.80
C ILE A 175 -15.30 -0.36 5.91
N LYS A 176 -15.83 -1.20 6.83
CA LYS A 176 -15.03 -1.87 7.85
C LYS A 176 -13.89 -2.69 7.26
N ALA A 177 -14.04 -3.26 6.05
CA ALA A 177 -12.96 -4.01 5.41
C ALA A 177 -11.70 -3.14 5.26
N TYR A 178 -11.88 -1.90 4.78
CA TYR A 178 -10.81 -0.91 4.69
C TYR A 178 -10.30 -0.47 6.06
N ALA A 179 -11.19 -0.28 7.04
CA ALA A 179 -10.78 0.08 8.40
C ALA A 179 -9.93 -1.00 9.08
N TYR A 180 -10.27 -2.29 8.93
CA TYR A 180 -9.43 -3.39 9.43
C TYR A 180 -8.07 -3.40 8.75
N TYR A 181 -8.03 -3.22 7.43
CA TYR A 181 -6.79 -3.20 6.67
C TYR A 181 -5.89 -2.03 7.09
N SER A 182 -6.42 -0.79 7.13
CA SER A 182 -5.66 0.39 7.57
C SER A 182 -5.19 0.27 9.02
N LEU A 183 -6.01 -0.32 9.90
CA LEU A 183 -5.62 -0.56 11.29
C LEU A 183 -4.49 -1.60 11.41
N GLY A 184 -4.52 -2.66 10.59
CA GLY A 184 -3.44 -3.65 10.51
C GLY A 184 -2.12 -3.03 10.09
N TRP A 185 -2.15 -2.15 9.09
CA TRP A 185 -1.00 -1.37 8.66
C TRP A 185 -0.43 -0.48 9.77
N ILE A 186 -1.29 0.24 10.50
CA ILE A 186 -0.85 1.05 11.66
C ILE A 186 -0.16 0.18 12.70
N TYR A 187 -0.68 -1.01 12.99
CA TYR A 187 -0.07 -1.91 13.95
C TYR A 187 1.29 -2.45 13.49
N GLN A 188 1.47 -2.73 12.21
CA GLN A 188 2.79 -3.08 11.68
C GLN A 188 3.79 -1.92 11.81
N ASP A 189 3.40 -0.73 11.37
CA ASP A 189 4.24 0.49 11.39
C ASP A 189 4.64 0.90 12.82
N THR A 190 3.78 0.62 13.80
CA THR A 190 4.01 0.91 15.23
C THR A 190 4.66 -0.25 16.00
N GLY A 191 5.11 -1.31 15.32
CA GLY A 191 5.82 -2.42 15.96
C GLY A 191 4.94 -3.34 16.81
N ARG A 192 3.66 -3.46 16.48
CA ARG A 192 2.64 -4.29 17.15
C ARG A 192 2.14 -5.43 16.23
N PRO A 193 3.00 -6.36 15.81
CA PRO A 193 2.65 -7.38 14.81
C PRO A 193 1.53 -8.33 15.24
N GLU A 194 1.42 -8.67 16.53
CA GLU A 194 0.32 -9.53 17.02
C GLU A 194 -1.04 -8.83 16.94
N ASP A 195 -1.11 -7.53 17.17
CA ASP A 195 -2.34 -6.76 17.00
C ASP A 195 -2.71 -6.65 15.51
N ALA A 196 -1.71 -6.49 14.64
CA ALA A 196 -1.90 -6.52 13.19
C ALA A 196 -2.50 -7.86 12.73
N LEU A 197 -1.95 -8.98 13.20
CA LEU A 197 -2.50 -10.31 12.90
C LEU A 197 -3.96 -10.43 13.32
N ASN A 198 -4.32 -9.98 14.52
CA ASN A 198 -5.70 -10.03 15.01
C ASN A 198 -6.69 -9.28 14.10
N VAL A 199 -6.33 -8.07 13.63
CA VAL A 199 -7.22 -7.30 12.76
C VAL A 199 -7.30 -7.84 11.34
N TYR A 200 -6.21 -8.34 10.77
CA TYR A 200 -6.23 -9.01 9.46
C TYR A 200 -7.01 -10.34 9.50
N GLN A 201 -6.94 -11.09 10.59
CA GLN A 201 -7.77 -12.28 10.79
C GLN A 201 -9.26 -11.93 10.84
N ASN A 202 -9.62 -10.83 11.52
CA ASN A 202 -11.00 -10.34 11.54
C ASN A 202 -11.46 -9.91 10.14
N LEU A 203 -10.61 -9.22 9.37
CA LEU A 203 -10.88 -8.86 7.97
C LEU A 203 -11.22 -10.09 7.13
N VAL A 204 -10.34 -11.10 7.13
CA VAL A 204 -10.53 -12.34 6.36
C VAL A 204 -11.78 -13.09 6.80
N ARG A 205 -12.09 -13.12 8.10
CA ARG A 205 -13.26 -13.82 8.63
C ARG A 205 -14.58 -13.11 8.29
N GLU A 206 -14.61 -11.79 8.39
CA GLU A 206 -15.84 -11.00 8.20
C GLU A 206 -16.09 -10.66 6.73
N PHE A 207 -15.04 -10.54 5.92
CA PHE A 207 -15.11 -10.16 4.50
C PHE A 207 -14.38 -11.17 3.60
N PRO A 208 -14.72 -12.49 3.63
CA PRO A 208 -13.91 -13.54 2.99
C PRO A 208 -13.77 -13.43 1.47
N GLU A 209 -14.67 -12.71 0.81
CA GLU A 209 -14.69 -12.53 -0.65
C GLU A 209 -14.26 -11.10 -1.07
N HIS A 210 -13.80 -10.27 -0.13
CA HIS A 210 -13.29 -8.92 -0.42
C HIS A 210 -11.82 -8.97 -0.86
N ASP A 211 -11.43 -8.16 -1.85
CA ASP A 211 -10.06 -8.15 -2.39
C ASP A 211 -8.97 -7.95 -1.32
N LEU A 212 -9.22 -7.04 -0.35
CA LEU A 212 -8.32 -6.83 0.79
C LEU A 212 -8.13 -8.06 1.67
N SER A 213 -9.10 -8.97 1.72
CA SER A 213 -8.96 -10.23 2.48
C SER A 213 -7.99 -11.18 1.80
N LEU A 214 -7.96 -11.21 0.46
CA LEU A 214 -6.95 -11.98 -0.27
C LEU A 214 -5.55 -11.46 0.05
N GLU A 215 -5.35 -10.14 -0.04
CA GLU A 215 -4.08 -9.50 0.30
C GLU A 215 -3.68 -9.74 1.77
N ALA A 216 -4.65 -9.68 2.69
CA ALA A 216 -4.44 -9.91 4.11
C ALA A 216 -3.91 -11.31 4.44
N TYR A 217 -4.18 -12.35 3.64
CA TYR A 217 -3.56 -13.67 3.83
C TYR A 217 -2.04 -13.61 3.67
N PHE A 218 -1.55 -12.90 2.64
CA PHE A 218 -0.13 -12.77 2.36
C PHE A 218 0.56 -11.84 3.35
N ILE A 219 -0.11 -10.76 3.77
CA ILE A 219 0.41 -9.89 4.84
C ILE A 219 0.56 -10.68 6.15
N GLN A 220 -0.46 -11.45 6.55
CA GLN A 220 -0.36 -12.34 7.72
C GLN A 220 0.78 -13.35 7.59
N GLY A 221 0.97 -13.93 6.40
CA GLY A 221 2.07 -14.84 6.11
C GLY A 221 3.44 -14.19 6.36
N ASN A 222 3.64 -12.97 5.87
CA ASN A 222 4.87 -12.22 6.09
C ASN A 222 5.08 -11.90 7.57
N ILE A 223 4.05 -11.44 8.29
CA ILE A 223 4.16 -11.15 9.72
C ILE A 223 4.54 -12.42 10.50
N TYR A 224 3.90 -13.57 10.20
CA TYR A 224 4.28 -14.83 10.85
C TYR A 224 5.72 -15.24 10.54
N TYR A 225 6.18 -15.04 9.31
CA TYR A 225 7.57 -15.31 8.93
C TYR A 225 8.55 -14.44 9.73
N GLU A 226 8.30 -13.13 9.85
CA GLU A 226 9.11 -12.19 10.63
C GLU A 226 9.14 -12.55 12.13
N LEU A 227 8.03 -13.10 12.65
CA LEU A 227 7.94 -13.62 14.02
C LEU A 227 8.59 -15.00 14.21
N ASN A 228 9.22 -15.56 13.18
CA ASN A 228 9.76 -16.93 13.14
C ASN A 228 8.70 -18.04 13.37
N ARG A 229 7.43 -17.72 13.12
CA ARG A 229 6.27 -18.62 13.22
C ARG A 229 6.02 -19.28 11.85
N PHE A 230 7.00 -20.07 11.41
CA PHE A 230 7.07 -20.58 10.04
C PHE A 230 5.91 -21.48 9.66
N ASP A 231 5.41 -22.31 10.59
CA ASP A 231 4.26 -23.19 10.34
C ASP A 231 2.99 -22.39 10.05
N GLU A 232 2.74 -21.32 10.82
CA GLU A 232 1.62 -20.42 10.57
C GLU A 232 1.79 -19.63 9.28
N ALA A 233 3.00 -19.15 8.99
CA ALA A 233 3.32 -18.45 7.74
C ALA A 233 3.00 -19.31 6.51
N ILE A 234 3.46 -20.56 6.53
CA ILE A 234 3.21 -21.54 5.47
C ILE A 234 1.71 -21.83 5.34
N ARG A 235 1.02 -22.09 6.44
CA ARG A 235 -0.42 -22.43 6.44
C ARG A 235 -1.26 -21.29 5.89
N ILE A 236 -1.10 -20.07 6.41
CA ILE A 236 -1.95 -18.93 6.04
C ILE A 236 -1.70 -18.50 4.59
N THR A 237 -0.45 -18.57 4.13
CA THR A 237 -0.10 -18.27 2.74
C THR A 237 -0.69 -19.31 1.79
N MET A 238 -0.65 -20.59 2.14
CA MET A 238 -1.32 -21.64 1.36
C MET A 238 -2.84 -21.47 1.29
N GLU A 239 -3.48 -20.97 2.35
CA GLU A 239 -4.91 -20.64 2.35
C GLU A 239 -5.20 -19.48 1.38
N GLY A 240 -4.39 -18.42 1.41
CA GLY A 240 -4.48 -17.31 0.45
C GLY A 240 -4.30 -17.75 -1.00
N LEU A 241 -3.31 -18.61 -1.29
CA LEU A 241 -3.07 -19.15 -2.64
C LEU A 241 -4.24 -19.99 -3.18
N LYS A 242 -5.05 -20.62 -2.33
CA LYS A 242 -6.27 -21.33 -2.78
C LYS A 242 -7.38 -20.38 -3.20
N LYS A 243 -7.38 -19.15 -2.65
CA LYS A 243 -8.33 -18.08 -2.95
C LYS A 243 -7.86 -17.20 -4.12
N ASP A 244 -6.57 -17.17 -4.40
CA ASP A 244 -5.91 -16.42 -5.50
C ASP A 244 -6.19 -17.04 -6.89
N THR A 245 -7.43 -16.93 -7.39
CA THR A 245 -7.84 -17.61 -8.64
C THR A 245 -7.21 -17.05 -9.91
N ASP A 246 -6.79 -15.78 -9.91
CA ASP A 246 -6.13 -15.11 -11.04
C ASP A 246 -4.60 -15.20 -10.96
N ASN A 247 -4.05 -15.87 -9.93
CA ASN A 247 -2.62 -16.01 -9.65
C ASN A 247 -1.90 -14.66 -9.42
N ARG A 248 -2.61 -13.64 -8.94
CA ARG A 248 -2.06 -12.30 -8.70
C ARG A 248 -0.92 -12.32 -7.67
N PHE A 249 -1.05 -13.15 -6.64
CA PHE A 249 -0.08 -13.24 -5.54
C PHE A 249 0.70 -14.56 -5.55
N LYS A 250 0.41 -15.46 -6.49
CA LYS A 250 1.01 -16.79 -6.55
C LYS A 250 2.54 -16.82 -6.55
N PRO A 251 3.27 -15.99 -7.33
CA PRO A 251 4.72 -15.97 -7.28
C PRO A 251 5.25 -15.59 -5.89
N GLN A 252 4.75 -14.50 -5.31
CA GLN A 252 5.16 -13.99 -4.00
C GLN A 252 4.78 -14.95 -2.87
N GLY A 253 3.58 -15.52 -2.90
CA GLY A 253 3.11 -16.49 -1.92
C GLY A 253 3.90 -17.79 -1.95
N LEU A 254 4.23 -18.32 -3.14
CA LEU A 254 5.11 -19.49 -3.24
C LEU A 254 6.51 -19.17 -2.73
N PHE A 255 7.05 -17.99 -3.04
CA PHE A 255 8.37 -17.59 -2.55
C PHE A 255 8.40 -17.50 -1.03
N LEU A 256 7.40 -16.87 -0.41
CA LEU A 256 7.25 -16.81 1.05
C LEU A 256 7.15 -18.20 1.69
N ILE A 257 6.39 -19.13 1.09
CA ILE A 257 6.34 -20.53 1.56
C ILE A 257 7.73 -21.18 1.44
N GLY A 258 8.45 -20.93 0.35
CA GLY A 258 9.82 -21.39 0.14
C GLY A 258 10.76 -20.90 1.24
N GLU A 259 10.78 -19.59 1.50
CA GLU A 259 11.61 -18.96 2.54
C GLU A 259 11.26 -19.50 3.94
N ALA A 260 9.97 -19.59 4.28
CA ALA A 260 9.53 -20.14 5.57
C ALA A 260 9.90 -21.63 5.73
N THR A 261 9.78 -22.41 4.65
CA THR A 261 10.16 -23.84 4.63
C THR A 261 11.67 -24.01 4.78
N PHE A 262 12.45 -23.15 4.13
CA PHE A 262 13.89 -23.10 4.25
C PHE A 262 14.33 -22.76 5.68
N ALA A 263 13.74 -21.71 6.26
CA ALA A 263 14.03 -21.27 7.62
C ALA A 263 13.64 -22.31 8.69
N ARG A 264 12.62 -23.13 8.41
CA ARG A 264 12.26 -24.31 9.22
C ARG A 264 13.28 -25.47 9.13
N GLY A 265 14.24 -25.40 8.20
CA GLY A 265 15.30 -26.39 7.98
C GLY A 265 14.97 -27.44 6.92
N GLU A 266 13.86 -27.32 6.20
CA GLU A 266 13.41 -28.28 5.21
C GLU A 266 13.93 -27.93 3.81
N VAL A 267 15.25 -27.93 3.66
CA VAL A 267 15.97 -27.39 2.50
C VAL A 267 15.53 -28.03 1.17
N GLN A 268 15.27 -29.34 1.13
CA GLN A 268 14.83 -30.00 -0.10
C GLN A 268 13.42 -29.55 -0.54
N GLN A 269 12.49 -29.41 0.41
CA GLN A 269 11.14 -28.94 0.09
C GLN A 269 11.16 -27.48 -0.38
N ALA A 270 11.98 -26.63 0.25
CA ALA A 270 12.19 -25.26 -0.20
C ALA A 270 12.72 -25.22 -1.63
N ARG A 271 13.71 -26.06 -1.97
CA ARG A 271 14.22 -26.19 -3.34
C ARG A 271 13.12 -26.56 -4.33
N ASP A 272 12.29 -27.54 -4.02
CA ASP A 272 11.19 -27.96 -4.91
C ASP A 272 10.23 -26.80 -5.21
N ILE A 273 9.95 -25.97 -4.19
CA ILE A 273 9.13 -24.76 -4.33
C ILE A 273 9.82 -23.73 -5.23
N TYR A 274 11.09 -23.42 -5.00
CA TYR A 274 11.83 -22.47 -5.83
C TYR A 274 11.97 -22.95 -7.29
N GLN A 275 12.19 -24.25 -7.52
CA GLN A 275 12.18 -24.84 -8.85
C GLN A 275 10.82 -24.73 -9.53
N LYS A 276 9.73 -24.85 -8.76
CA LYS A 276 8.37 -24.62 -9.27
C LYS A 276 8.20 -23.17 -9.70
N ILE A 277 8.59 -22.20 -8.87
CA ILE A 277 8.52 -20.77 -9.21
C ILE A 277 9.34 -20.48 -10.48
N SER A 278 10.55 -21.01 -10.57
CA SER A 278 11.44 -20.83 -11.73
C SER A 278 10.83 -21.35 -13.04
N ARG A 279 10.06 -22.45 -12.98
CA ARG A 279 9.39 -23.04 -14.14
C ARG A 279 8.10 -22.32 -14.51
N GLU A 280 7.30 -21.92 -13.52
CA GLU A 280 5.99 -21.29 -13.75
C GLU A 280 6.09 -19.79 -14.04
N PHE A 281 7.12 -19.10 -13.52
CA PHE A 281 7.24 -17.64 -13.56
C PHE A 281 8.63 -17.15 -14.03
N PRO A 282 9.16 -17.60 -15.19
CA PRO A 282 10.51 -17.29 -15.65
C PRO A 282 10.74 -15.80 -16.00
N TYR A 283 9.68 -15.01 -16.13
CA TYR A 283 9.74 -13.58 -16.50
C TYR A 283 9.20 -12.66 -15.40
N HIS A 284 8.78 -13.22 -14.25
CA HIS A 284 8.31 -12.43 -13.13
C HIS A 284 9.49 -11.79 -12.39
N GLU A 285 9.29 -10.62 -11.77
CA GLU A 285 10.36 -9.89 -11.07
C GLU A 285 11.09 -10.75 -10.03
N ILE A 286 10.33 -11.58 -9.28
CA ILE A 286 10.82 -12.50 -8.25
C ILE A 286 11.76 -13.61 -8.75
N TYR A 287 11.89 -13.79 -10.07
CA TYR A 287 12.64 -14.89 -10.64
C TYR A 287 14.10 -14.89 -10.17
N TRP A 288 14.74 -13.73 -10.10
CA TRP A 288 16.17 -13.64 -9.76
C TRP A 288 16.44 -13.84 -8.27
N GLU A 289 15.54 -13.34 -7.41
CA GLU A 289 15.53 -13.63 -5.98
C GLU A 289 15.31 -15.13 -5.76
N THR A 290 14.40 -15.74 -6.53
CA THR A 290 14.17 -17.19 -6.51
C THR A 290 15.42 -17.96 -6.93
N GLN A 291 16.10 -17.57 -8.02
CA GLN A 291 17.37 -18.19 -8.44
C GLN A 291 18.44 -18.05 -7.37
N PHE A 292 18.51 -16.90 -6.70
CA PHE A 292 19.42 -16.73 -5.58
C PHE A 292 19.10 -17.71 -4.43
N SER A 293 17.83 -17.82 -4.01
CA SER A 293 17.42 -18.78 -2.99
C SER A 293 17.69 -20.24 -3.41
N LEU A 294 17.53 -20.60 -4.69
CA LEU A 294 17.95 -21.88 -5.23
C LEU A 294 19.46 -22.13 -5.05
N GLY A 295 20.29 -21.17 -5.45
CA GLY A 295 21.74 -21.25 -5.26
C GLY A 295 22.10 -21.44 -3.79
N TRP A 296 21.40 -20.72 -2.89
CA TRP A 296 21.56 -20.84 -1.46
C TRP A 296 21.17 -22.23 -0.92
N THR A 297 20.10 -22.84 -1.43
CA THR A 297 19.75 -24.23 -1.05
C THR A 297 20.86 -25.22 -1.41
N HIS A 298 21.49 -25.09 -2.58
CA HIS A 298 22.61 -25.93 -2.97
C HIS A 298 23.86 -25.64 -2.14
N PHE A 299 24.10 -24.37 -1.79
CA PHE A 299 25.22 -23.98 -0.95
C PHE A 299 25.14 -24.59 0.45
N VAL A 300 23.95 -24.56 1.08
CA VAL A 300 23.72 -25.16 2.41
C VAL A 300 23.82 -26.68 2.38
N GLU A 301 23.49 -27.32 1.26
CA GLU A 301 23.71 -28.77 1.07
C GLU A 301 25.13 -29.14 0.64
N GLU A 302 26.05 -28.17 0.62
CA GLU A 302 27.45 -28.36 0.23
C GLU A 302 27.64 -28.79 -1.24
N ASP A 303 26.61 -28.63 -2.08
CA ASP A 303 26.70 -28.77 -3.54
C ASP A 303 27.23 -27.47 -4.15
N TYR A 304 28.46 -27.12 -3.74
CA TYR A 304 29.14 -25.88 -4.14
C TYR A 304 29.32 -25.73 -5.65
N PRO A 305 29.53 -26.80 -6.47
CA PRO A 305 29.58 -26.65 -7.92
C PRO A 305 28.27 -26.11 -8.50
N ARG A 306 27.12 -26.67 -8.10
CA ARG A 306 25.82 -26.17 -8.57
C ARG A 306 25.49 -24.80 -7.99
N ALA A 307 25.80 -24.57 -6.71
CA ALA A 307 25.62 -23.27 -6.10
C ALA A 307 26.37 -22.18 -6.88
N PHE A 308 27.64 -22.43 -7.24
CA PHE A 308 28.45 -21.54 -8.06
C PHE A 308 27.80 -21.24 -9.42
N GLU A 309 27.37 -22.26 -10.16
CA GLU A 309 26.75 -22.08 -11.48
C GLU A 309 25.51 -21.17 -11.40
N ILE A 310 24.65 -21.40 -10.40
CA ILE A 310 23.43 -20.62 -10.19
C ILE A 310 23.79 -19.17 -9.80
N PHE A 311 24.64 -18.98 -8.79
CA PHE A 311 25.04 -17.66 -8.33
C PHE A 311 25.74 -16.83 -9.42
N GLN A 312 26.59 -17.47 -10.23
CA GLN A 312 27.22 -16.84 -11.39
C GLN A 312 26.17 -16.47 -12.46
N GLY A 313 25.17 -17.31 -12.69
CA GLY A 313 24.03 -17.00 -13.56
C GLY A 313 23.26 -15.77 -13.10
N VAL A 314 22.96 -15.67 -11.80
CA VAL A 314 22.32 -14.50 -11.19
C VAL A 314 23.18 -13.24 -11.37
N ALA A 315 24.47 -13.32 -11.01
CA ALA A 315 25.41 -12.20 -11.11
C ALA A 315 25.57 -11.66 -12.54
N SER A 316 25.68 -12.56 -13.51
CA SER A 316 25.88 -12.21 -14.91
C SER A 316 24.64 -11.61 -15.58
N SER A 317 23.44 -12.02 -15.14
CA SER A 317 22.15 -11.58 -15.66
C SER A 317 21.64 -10.29 -15.00
N ARG A 318 22.00 -10.04 -13.74
CA ARG A 318 21.54 -8.90 -12.92
C ARG A 318 22.70 -7.98 -12.51
N ARG A 319 23.54 -7.58 -13.47
CA ARG A 319 24.74 -6.78 -13.20
C ARG A 319 24.40 -5.44 -12.56
N GLY A 320 25.02 -5.15 -11.42
CA GLY A 320 24.83 -3.90 -10.66
C GLY A 320 23.52 -3.83 -9.86
N ASP A 321 22.61 -4.79 -10.05
CA ASP A 321 21.44 -4.96 -9.19
C ASP A 321 21.86 -5.62 -7.86
N PRO A 322 21.25 -5.26 -6.72
CA PRO A 322 21.57 -5.87 -5.43
C PRO A 322 21.60 -7.41 -5.44
N VAL A 323 20.65 -8.07 -6.12
CA VAL A 323 20.61 -9.55 -6.18
C VAL A 323 21.78 -10.11 -6.99
N GLY A 324 22.23 -9.40 -8.02
CA GLY A 324 23.37 -9.80 -8.84
C GLY A 324 24.70 -9.60 -8.13
N ILE A 325 24.86 -8.51 -7.38
CA ILE A 325 26.05 -8.26 -6.55
C ILE A 325 26.14 -9.33 -5.46
N LYS A 326 25.01 -9.62 -4.79
CA LYS A 326 24.90 -10.73 -3.85
C LYS A 326 25.27 -12.06 -4.51
N GLY A 327 24.75 -12.34 -5.70
CA GLY A 327 25.12 -13.51 -6.50
C GLY A 327 26.63 -13.61 -6.75
N LEU A 328 27.29 -12.49 -7.09
CA LEU A 328 28.74 -12.48 -7.34
C LEU A 328 29.53 -12.86 -6.07
N PHE A 329 29.15 -12.31 -4.93
CA PHE A 329 29.76 -12.63 -3.64
C PHE A 329 29.64 -14.12 -3.29
N TYR A 330 28.44 -14.68 -3.41
CA TYR A 330 28.22 -16.10 -3.10
C TYR A 330 28.80 -17.06 -4.16
N ALA A 331 28.97 -16.62 -5.41
CA ALA A 331 29.76 -17.37 -6.39
C ALA A 331 31.23 -17.45 -5.96
N ALA A 332 31.82 -16.35 -5.47
CA ALA A 332 33.18 -16.32 -4.94
C ALA A 332 33.32 -17.23 -3.70
N LEU A 333 32.37 -17.17 -2.76
CA LEU A 333 32.33 -18.06 -1.60
C LEU A 333 32.22 -19.54 -2.00
N SER A 334 31.41 -19.87 -3.01
CA SER A 334 31.30 -21.24 -3.52
C SER A 334 32.65 -21.75 -4.05
N LYS A 335 33.41 -20.90 -4.76
CA LYS A 335 34.77 -21.23 -5.22
C LYS A 335 35.76 -21.38 -4.07
N LYS A 336 35.65 -20.55 -3.03
CA LYS A 336 36.45 -20.69 -1.80
C LYS A 336 36.18 -22.04 -1.13
N LYS A 337 34.91 -22.45 -1.00
CA LYS A 337 34.51 -23.74 -0.42
C LYS A 337 35.00 -24.94 -1.23
N LEU A 338 35.12 -24.78 -2.55
CA LEU A 338 35.75 -25.76 -3.45
C LEU A 338 37.28 -25.77 -3.40
N GLN A 339 37.92 -24.94 -2.56
CA GLN A 339 39.37 -24.75 -2.50
C GLN A 339 39.99 -24.21 -3.80
N GLU A 340 39.17 -23.61 -4.68
CA GLU A 340 39.62 -22.92 -5.89
C GLU A 340 40.01 -21.47 -5.56
N THR A 341 41.00 -21.28 -4.68
CA THR A 341 41.30 -19.98 -4.07
C THR A 341 41.61 -18.87 -5.08
N GLN A 342 42.30 -19.18 -6.19
CA GLN A 342 42.57 -18.20 -7.24
C GLN A 342 41.29 -17.70 -7.91
N ASN A 343 40.34 -18.59 -8.17
CA ASN A 343 39.07 -18.23 -8.80
C ASN A 343 38.18 -17.44 -7.83
N ALA A 344 38.19 -17.81 -6.55
CA ALA A 344 37.50 -17.06 -5.50
C ALA A 344 38.05 -15.63 -5.39
N ASP A 345 39.37 -15.48 -5.33
CA ASP A 345 40.05 -14.19 -5.24
C ASP A 345 39.74 -13.29 -6.44
N GLN A 346 39.74 -13.85 -7.66
CA GLN A 346 39.35 -13.12 -8.87
C GLN A 346 37.93 -12.55 -8.78
N LEU A 347 36.96 -13.33 -8.28
CA LEU A 347 35.57 -12.91 -8.17
C LEU A 347 35.36 -11.87 -7.06
N PHE A 348 36.01 -12.03 -5.90
CA PHE A 348 35.99 -11.02 -4.85
C PHE A 348 36.62 -9.71 -5.33
N ASN A 349 37.79 -9.78 -5.98
CA ASN A 349 38.43 -8.59 -6.54
C ASN A 349 37.56 -7.92 -7.61
N GLN A 350 36.87 -8.71 -8.46
CA GLN A 350 35.89 -8.18 -9.41
C GLN A 350 34.77 -7.42 -8.68
N LEU A 351 34.23 -7.96 -7.59
CA LEU A 351 33.20 -7.31 -6.78
C LEU A 351 33.70 -5.99 -6.22
N VAL A 352 34.85 -5.99 -5.55
CA VAL A 352 35.43 -4.80 -4.92
C VAL A 352 35.74 -3.70 -5.93
N ILE A 353 36.29 -4.04 -7.10
CA ILE A 353 36.63 -3.07 -8.14
C ILE A 353 35.37 -2.51 -8.83
N THR A 354 34.41 -3.38 -9.14
CA THR A 354 33.24 -2.99 -9.94
C THR A 354 32.15 -2.34 -9.09
N TYR A 355 32.01 -2.79 -7.84
CA TYR A 355 30.96 -2.38 -6.91
C TYR A 355 31.54 -1.96 -5.54
N PRO A 356 32.45 -0.96 -5.51
CA PRO A 356 33.17 -0.56 -4.29
C PRO A 356 32.28 0.08 -3.20
N GLN A 357 31.00 0.33 -3.49
CA GLN A 357 30.03 0.91 -2.55
C GLN A 357 28.91 -0.08 -2.22
N SER A 358 29.04 -1.34 -2.62
CA SER A 358 28.06 -2.37 -2.28
C SER A 358 28.25 -2.87 -0.86
N ASP A 359 27.16 -3.35 -0.28
CA ASP A 359 27.12 -3.98 1.05
C ASP A 359 27.96 -5.27 1.16
N TYR A 360 28.56 -5.73 0.06
CA TYR A 360 29.40 -6.94 0.02
C TYR A 360 30.88 -6.63 -0.23
N ALA A 361 31.26 -5.36 -0.39
CA ALA A 361 32.62 -4.98 -0.75
C ALA A 361 33.61 -5.15 0.41
N ASP A 362 33.20 -4.81 1.62
CA ASP A 362 33.97 -5.06 2.84
C ASP A 362 34.00 -6.55 3.18
N ASP A 363 32.88 -7.26 3.07
CA ASP A 363 32.83 -8.73 3.19
C ASP A 363 33.82 -9.41 2.22
N ALA A 364 33.85 -8.98 0.97
CA ALA A 364 34.77 -9.52 -0.03
C ALA A 364 36.23 -9.29 0.35
N LEU A 365 36.59 -8.08 0.80
CA LEU A 365 37.94 -7.76 1.28
C LEU A 365 38.33 -8.62 2.49
N TYR A 366 37.40 -8.81 3.43
CA TYR A 366 37.62 -9.63 4.62
C TYR A 366 37.85 -11.11 4.25
N GLU A 367 37.03 -11.65 3.35
CA GLU A 367 37.16 -13.02 2.85
C GLU A 367 38.48 -13.24 2.10
N GLN A 368 38.91 -12.28 1.27
CA GLN A 368 40.22 -12.30 0.61
C GLN A 368 41.37 -12.24 1.62
N ALA A 369 41.29 -11.37 2.63
CA ALA A 369 42.31 -11.26 3.67
C ALA A 369 42.46 -12.58 4.44
N GLY A 370 41.34 -13.23 4.77
CA GLY A 370 41.34 -14.55 5.40
C GLY A 370 41.99 -15.62 4.52
N MET A 371 41.67 -15.66 3.22
CA MET A 371 42.32 -16.60 2.29
C MET A 371 43.84 -16.37 2.18
N ALA A 372 44.29 -15.11 2.15
CA ALA A 372 45.72 -14.78 2.15
C ALA A 372 46.40 -15.18 3.46
N PHE A 373 45.74 -14.98 4.60
CA PHE A 373 46.21 -15.42 5.91
C PHE A 373 46.41 -16.95 5.97
N ASP A 374 45.41 -17.72 5.52
CA ASP A 374 45.47 -19.18 5.49
C ASP A 374 46.62 -19.71 4.61
N GLN A 375 47.04 -18.94 3.61
CA GLN A 375 48.19 -19.24 2.74
C GLN A 375 49.53 -18.74 3.29
N ASN A 376 49.57 -18.18 4.51
CA ASN A 376 50.72 -17.52 5.12
C ASN A 376 51.20 -16.27 4.35
N ASN A 377 50.37 -15.70 3.48
CA ASN A 377 50.66 -14.43 2.81
C ASN A 377 50.23 -13.25 3.69
N TYR A 378 50.88 -13.15 4.85
CA TYR A 378 50.47 -12.22 5.91
C TYR A 378 50.53 -10.75 5.50
N GLN A 379 51.49 -10.39 4.63
CA GLN A 379 51.60 -9.02 4.14
C GLN A 379 50.41 -8.64 3.26
N GLU A 380 49.98 -9.53 2.37
CA GLU A 380 48.81 -9.25 1.52
C GLU A 380 47.52 -9.22 2.33
N SER A 381 47.37 -10.15 3.29
CA SER A 381 46.25 -10.13 4.23
C SER A 381 46.16 -8.79 4.96
N LEU A 382 47.26 -8.27 5.50
CA LEU A 382 47.30 -6.94 6.14
C LEU A 382 46.93 -5.80 5.18
N ASN A 383 47.40 -5.83 3.93
CA ASN A 383 47.07 -4.82 2.93
C ASN A 383 45.55 -4.78 2.67
N LEU A 384 44.91 -5.95 2.54
CA LEU A 384 43.47 -6.07 2.35
C LEU A 384 42.67 -5.60 3.58
N LEU A 385 43.10 -5.97 4.78
CA LEU A 385 42.47 -5.52 6.02
C LEU A 385 42.56 -4.00 6.20
N ASN A 386 43.70 -3.40 5.88
CA ASN A 386 43.85 -1.94 5.92
C ASN A 386 42.93 -1.26 4.90
N ARG A 387 42.84 -1.79 3.67
CA ARG A 387 41.88 -1.28 2.67
C ARG A 387 40.45 -1.33 3.16
N LEU A 388 40.05 -2.41 3.84
CA LEU A 388 38.74 -2.54 4.47
C LEU A 388 38.54 -1.43 5.52
N LEU A 389 39.47 -1.30 6.47
CA LEU A 389 39.36 -0.33 7.57
C LEU A 389 39.38 1.13 7.10
N ASP A 390 40.12 1.43 6.04
CA ASP A 390 40.23 2.78 5.46
C ASP A 390 39.01 3.15 4.62
N SER A 391 38.44 2.18 3.88
CA SER A 391 37.32 2.41 2.95
C SER A 391 35.95 2.24 3.63
N PHE A 392 35.87 1.43 4.68
CA PHE A 392 34.64 1.03 5.37
C PHE A 392 34.80 1.19 6.89
N GLY A 393 35.02 2.43 7.33
CA GLY A 393 35.31 2.73 8.73
C GLY A 393 34.25 2.29 9.73
N ASP A 394 32.97 2.28 9.30
CA ASP A 394 31.80 1.91 10.10
C ASP A 394 31.35 0.45 9.85
N SER A 395 32.13 -0.36 9.13
CA SER A 395 31.80 -1.77 8.88
C SER A 395 31.68 -2.56 10.18
N ASP A 396 30.67 -3.44 10.26
CA ASP A 396 30.50 -4.39 11.36
C ASP A 396 31.68 -5.40 11.45
N LEU A 397 32.45 -5.54 10.38
CA LEU A 397 33.65 -6.38 10.34
C LEU A 397 34.89 -5.71 10.96
N ARG A 398 34.82 -4.43 11.33
CA ARG A 398 35.98 -3.67 11.85
C ARG A 398 36.70 -4.39 12.99
N SER A 399 35.95 -4.89 13.98
CA SER A 399 36.54 -5.59 15.12
C SER A 399 37.20 -6.92 14.72
N LEU A 400 36.59 -7.66 13.79
CA LEU A 400 37.13 -8.91 13.26
C LEU A 400 38.38 -8.66 12.41
N ALA A 401 38.38 -7.60 11.61
CA ALA A 401 39.52 -7.19 10.79
C ALA A 401 40.72 -6.80 11.65
N LEU A 402 40.52 -6.01 12.71
CA LEU A 402 41.60 -5.64 13.63
C LEU A 402 42.21 -6.85 14.35
N LYS A 403 41.37 -7.82 14.76
CA LYS A 403 41.83 -9.05 15.39
C LYS A 403 42.69 -9.87 14.43
N MET A 404 42.21 -10.13 13.21
CA MET A 404 42.98 -10.84 12.18
C MET A 404 44.27 -10.08 11.82
N GLY A 405 44.24 -8.74 11.84
CA GLY A 405 45.43 -7.92 11.63
C GLY A 405 46.50 -8.14 12.70
N ALA A 406 46.11 -8.26 13.98
CA ALA A 406 47.04 -8.59 15.06
C ALA A 406 47.65 -10.00 14.88
N ASP A 407 46.84 -10.99 14.49
CA ASP A 407 47.30 -12.35 14.22
C ASP A 407 48.30 -12.40 13.05
N ASN A 408 48.07 -11.61 12.00
CA ASN A 408 48.99 -11.43 10.88
C ASN A 408 50.36 -10.88 11.32
N TRP A 409 50.38 -9.87 12.21
CA TRP A 409 51.64 -9.32 12.73
C TRP A 409 52.47 -10.34 13.51
N ILE A 410 51.80 -11.18 14.31
CA ILE A 410 52.45 -12.30 15.00
C ILE A 410 53.02 -13.30 13.97
N GLY A 411 52.25 -13.62 12.93
CA GLY A 411 52.71 -14.42 11.80
C GLY A 411 53.98 -13.87 11.17
N LEU A 412 54.02 -12.59 10.80
CA LEU A 412 55.20 -11.95 10.21
C LEU A 412 56.45 -12.02 11.10
N GLN A 413 56.30 -11.93 12.43
CA GLN A 413 57.43 -12.00 13.36
C GLN A 413 57.98 -13.42 13.58
N ASN A 414 57.15 -14.45 13.40
CA ASN A 414 57.56 -15.85 13.60
C ASN A 414 58.23 -16.48 12.37
N TYR A 415 58.10 -15.86 11.19
CA TYR A 415 58.64 -16.36 9.91
C TYR A 415 59.82 -15.52 9.36
N GLN A 416 60.29 -14.51 10.11
CA GLN A 416 61.57 -13.80 9.90
C GLN A 416 62.68 -14.46 10.70
#